data_AF-A0A246Q445-F1
#
_entry.id   AF-A0A246Q445-F1
#
_cell.length_a   1.000
_cell.length_b   1.000
_cell.length_c   1.000
_cell.angle_alpha   90.00
_cell.angle_beta   90.00
_cell.angle_gamma   90.00
#
_symmetry.space_group_name_H-M   'P 1'
#
loop_
_entity.id
_entity.type
_entity.pdbx_description
1 polymer ?
#
loop_
_entity_poly.entity_id
_entity_poly.type
_entity_poly.pdbx_seq_one_letter_code
_entity_poly.pdbx_strand_id
1 'polypeptide(L)'
;MSYKPSFRDWVFAGISLAFVLIGLIILPSNRNVGITTLAFFGACAVVAVAQLRRKLRHGRMNIVSVDVVEGFRLERSKRKIAVLGAGLAALGVVLLVFSPDAPLYVGVCYWVIAVAGALVLAMLVSGRLPAQALEFQSEGLIFENGKWSVLLPWNQITEVAAGEMQSNPALLMSFDFAEVPRVSPPEMQEKFLKYMAQCQKWAGADFSMLTTHYHVDLPVLVAAINQFRMNQGSPGGNDRVSIGAKL
;
A
#
# COMPACT_ATOMS: atom_id res chain seq x y z
N MET A 1 -3.60 -14.28 -10.85
CA MET A 1 -4.08 -13.79 -9.54
C MET A 1 -5.58 -13.51 -9.59
N SER A 2 -6.36 -13.82 -8.54
CA SER A 2 -7.79 -13.50 -8.54
C SER A 2 -8.00 -12.06 -8.06
N TYR A 3 -8.20 -11.12 -8.98
CA TYR A 3 -8.70 -9.77 -8.67
C TYR A 3 -10.14 -9.77 -8.12
N LYS A 4 -10.77 -10.95 -8.04
CA LYS A 4 -12.13 -11.10 -7.52
C LYS A 4 -12.08 -11.11 -5.99
N PRO A 5 -13.00 -10.37 -5.34
CA PRO A 5 -13.17 -10.48 -3.90
C PRO A 5 -13.34 -11.93 -3.47
N SER A 6 -12.64 -12.32 -2.41
CA SER A 6 -12.80 -13.64 -1.81
C SER A 6 -14.11 -13.69 -1.02
N PHE A 7 -14.66 -14.89 -0.80
CA PHE A 7 -15.77 -15.11 0.12
C PHE A 7 -15.46 -14.52 1.52
N ARG A 8 -14.22 -14.64 1.97
CA ARG A 8 -13.76 -14.05 3.23
C ARG A 8 -13.92 -12.52 3.28
N ASP A 9 -13.67 -11.83 2.16
CA ASP A 9 -13.79 -10.36 2.09
C ASP A 9 -15.25 -9.93 2.26
N TRP A 10 -16.16 -10.67 1.62
CA TRP A 10 -17.60 -10.46 1.75
C TRP A 10 -18.11 -10.74 3.16
N VAL A 11 -17.70 -11.85 3.75
CA VAL A 11 -18.08 -12.22 5.14
C VAL A 11 -17.58 -11.16 6.12
N PHE A 12 -16.33 -10.71 6.01
CA PHE A 12 -15.78 -9.71 6.92
C PHE A 12 -16.51 -8.36 6.80
N ALA A 13 -16.85 -7.94 5.58
CA ALA A 13 -17.67 -6.75 5.35
C ALA A 13 -19.08 -6.90 5.94
N GLY A 14 -19.74 -8.04 5.70
CA GLY A 14 -21.08 -8.32 6.20
C GLY A 14 -21.16 -8.35 7.72
N ILE A 15 -20.23 -9.04 8.39
CA ILE A 15 -20.16 -9.09 9.86
C ILE A 15 -19.92 -7.67 10.42
N SER A 16 -18.95 -6.93 9.87
CA SER A 16 -18.66 -5.58 10.36
C SER A 16 -19.89 -4.65 10.22
N LEU A 17 -20.61 -4.73 9.11
CA LEU A 17 -21.85 -3.97 8.89
C LEU A 17 -22.97 -4.39 9.86
N ALA A 18 -23.13 -5.67 10.14
CA ALA A 18 -24.12 -6.16 11.09
C ALA A 18 -23.86 -5.59 12.51
N PHE A 19 -22.61 -5.59 12.96
CA PHE A 19 -22.27 -4.99 14.26
C PHE A 19 -22.44 -3.46 14.30
N VAL A 20 -22.23 -2.77 13.17
CA VAL A 20 -22.58 -1.35 13.06
C VAL A 20 -24.07 -1.14 13.27
N LEU A 21 -24.93 -1.96 12.66
CA LEU A 21 -26.38 -1.88 12.85
C LEU A 21 -26.78 -2.18 14.30
N ILE A 22 -26.19 -3.20 14.92
CA ILE A 22 -26.40 -3.53 16.34
C ILE A 22 -25.98 -2.35 17.23
N GLY A 23 -24.83 -1.72 16.96
CA GLY A 23 -24.38 -0.54 17.70
C GLY A 23 -25.36 0.62 17.61
N LEU A 24 -25.97 0.86 16.44
CA LEU A 24 -27.03 1.86 16.27
C LEU A 24 -28.30 1.53 17.08
N ILE A 25 -28.67 0.26 17.19
CA ILE A 25 -29.82 -0.20 17.97
C ILE A 25 -29.57 -0.07 19.48
N ILE A 26 -28.33 -0.29 19.94
CA ILE A 26 -27.94 -0.18 21.36
C ILE A 26 -27.77 1.29 21.79
N LEU A 27 -27.43 2.19 20.86
CA LEU A 27 -27.16 3.60 21.15
C LEU A 27 -28.21 4.32 22.02
N PRO A 28 -29.54 4.09 21.85
CA PRO A 28 -30.57 4.74 22.67
C PRO A 28 -30.64 4.19 24.10
N SER A 29 -30.29 2.92 24.33
CA SER A 29 -30.39 2.27 25.65
C SER A 29 -29.11 2.39 26.47
N ASN A 30 -27.96 2.27 25.81
CA ASN A 30 -26.65 2.44 26.43
C ASN A 30 -25.70 3.17 25.48
N ARG A 31 -25.56 4.47 25.69
CA ARG A 31 -24.77 5.35 24.84
C ARG A 31 -23.29 4.96 24.77
N ASN A 32 -22.69 4.55 25.88
CA ASN A 32 -21.27 4.19 25.95
C ASN A 32 -20.98 2.92 25.11
N VAL A 33 -21.77 1.88 25.30
CA VAL A 33 -21.65 0.62 24.55
C VAL A 33 -21.98 0.84 23.07
N GLY A 34 -23.02 1.64 22.77
CA GLY A 34 -23.40 1.97 21.40
C GLY A 34 -22.28 2.69 20.65
N ILE A 35 -21.70 3.76 21.22
CA ILE A 35 -20.63 4.55 20.59
C ILE A 35 -19.38 3.70 20.37
N THR A 36 -18.96 2.92 21.36
CA THR A 36 -17.74 2.11 21.29
C THR A 36 -17.86 1.01 20.24
N THR A 37 -19.01 0.33 20.21
CA THR A 37 -19.37 -0.66 19.18
C THR A 37 -19.36 -0.01 17.79
N LEU A 38 -20.04 1.14 17.64
CA LEU A 38 -20.13 1.86 16.38
C LEU A 38 -18.75 2.33 15.88
N ALA A 39 -17.92 2.85 16.78
CA ALA A 39 -16.59 3.36 16.42
C ALA A 39 -15.67 2.21 15.97
N PHE A 40 -15.60 1.13 16.74
CA PHE A 40 -14.74 -0.01 16.42
C PHE A 40 -15.21 -0.73 15.15
N PHE A 41 -16.46 -1.21 15.14
CA PHE A 41 -16.97 -1.95 13.99
C PHE A 41 -17.21 -1.06 12.77
N GLY A 42 -17.49 0.23 12.98
CA GLY A 42 -17.54 1.22 11.90
C GLY A 42 -16.18 1.41 11.23
N ALA A 43 -15.10 1.52 11.99
CA ALA A 43 -13.75 1.58 11.44
C ALA A 43 -13.41 0.29 10.67
N CYS A 44 -13.73 -0.88 11.22
CA CYS A 44 -13.56 -2.16 10.52
C CYS A 44 -14.38 -2.23 9.23
N ALA A 45 -15.64 -1.79 9.25
CA ALA A 45 -16.53 -1.77 8.09
C ALA A 45 -15.99 -0.85 7.00
N VAL A 46 -15.50 0.35 7.35
CA VAL A 46 -14.89 1.27 6.39
C VAL A 46 -13.70 0.63 5.69
N VAL A 47 -12.80 -0.03 6.44
CA VAL A 47 -11.64 -0.73 5.86
C VAL A 47 -12.06 -1.90 4.99
N ALA A 48 -13.00 -2.74 5.45
CA ALA A 48 -13.51 -3.89 4.71
C ALA A 48 -14.15 -3.47 3.37
N VAL A 49 -15.03 -2.47 3.41
CA VAL A 49 -15.70 -1.91 2.23
C VAL A 49 -14.70 -1.27 1.28
N ALA A 50 -13.70 -0.53 1.80
CA ALA A 50 -12.65 0.06 0.97
C ALA A 50 -11.82 -1.02 0.24
N GLN A 51 -11.47 -2.11 0.92
CA GLN A 51 -10.77 -3.25 0.30
C GLN A 51 -11.62 -3.93 -0.77
N LEU A 52 -12.91 -4.16 -0.48
CA LEU A 52 -13.85 -4.77 -1.42
C LEU A 52 -14.03 -3.90 -2.66
N ARG A 53 -14.27 -2.60 -2.49
CA ARG A 53 -14.39 -1.63 -3.59
C ARG A 53 -13.12 -1.59 -4.43
N ARG A 54 -11.93 -1.64 -3.79
CA ARG A 54 -10.65 -1.71 -4.50
C ARG A 54 -10.56 -2.97 -5.37
N LYS A 55 -10.83 -4.15 -4.83
CA LYS A 55 -10.80 -5.43 -5.57
C LYS A 55 -11.79 -5.43 -6.73
N LEU A 56 -13.02 -4.99 -6.49
CA LEU A 56 -14.05 -4.84 -7.53
C LEU A 56 -13.62 -3.87 -8.63
N ARG A 57 -13.03 -2.74 -8.28
CA ARG A 57 -12.50 -1.77 -9.24
C ARG A 57 -11.35 -2.38 -10.05
N HIS A 58 -10.41 -3.07 -9.41
CA HIS A 58 -9.29 -3.74 -10.09
C HIS A 58 -9.77 -4.82 -11.06
N GLY A 59 -10.77 -5.63 -10.69
CA GLY A 59 -11.34 -6.64 -11.56
C GLY A 59 -12.12 -6.09 -12.76
N ARG A 60 -12.52 -4.80 -12.74
CA ARG A 60 -13.20 -4.11 -13.84
C ARG A 60 -12.26 -3.31 -14.73
N MET A 61 -11.01 -3.09 -14.31
CA MET A 61 -10.05 -2.32 -15.10
C MET A 61 -9.55 -3.18 -16.27
N ASN A 62 -9.88 -2.75 -17.48
CA ASN A 62 -9.24 -3.24 -18.70
C ASN A 62 -8.25 -2.15 -19.14
N ILE A 63 -6.96 -2.44 -19.00
CA ILE A 63 -5.91 -1.47 -19.31
C ILE A 63 -5.59 -1.62 -20.79
N VAL A 64 -5.98 -0.62 -21.58
CA VAL A 64 -5.75 -0.60 -23.03
C VAL A 64 -4.36 -0.06 -23.35
N SER A 65 -3.95 1.02 -22.67
CA SER A 65 -2.63 1.63 -22.79
C SER A 65 -2.30 2.39 -21.51
N VAL A 66 -1.01 2.57 -21.22
CA VAL A 66 -0.55 3.45 -20.14
C VAL A 66 0.54 4.37 -20.67
N ASP A 67 0.29 5.67 -20.63
CA ASP A 67 1.33 6.66 -20.91
C ASP A 67 2.04 7.00 -19.59
N VAL A 68 3.31 6.63 -19.50
CA VAL A 68 4.19 7.11 -18.42
C VAL A 68 5.30 7.94 -19.05
N VAL A 69 5.45 9.15 -18.52
CA VAL A 69 6.51 10.08 -18.92
C VAL A 69 7.79 9.70 -18.21
N GLU A 70 8.92 9.72 -18.93
CA GLU A 70 10.24 9.55 -18.30
C GLU A 70 10.47 10.63 -17.22
N GLY A 71 11.12 10.25 -16.12
CA GLY A 71 11.28 11.07 -14.93
C GLY A 71 10.04 11.12 -14.04
N PHE A 72 8.96 10.40 -14.38
CA PHE A 72 7.80 10.32 -13.50
C PHE A 72 8.17 9.64 -12.18
N ARG A 73 8.06 10.40 -11.08
CA ARG A 73 8.33 9.93 -9.73
C ARG A 73 7.02 9.60 -9.00
N LEU A 74 6.84 8.32 -8.73
CA LEU A 74 5.74 7.81 -7.94
C LEU A 74 6.10 7.86 -6.46
N GLU A 75 5.59 8.89 -5.77
CA GLU A 75 5.83 9.10 -4.34
C GLU A 75 4.69 8.56 -3.46
N ARG A 76 5.06 8.15 -2.24
CA ARG A 76 4.09 7.75 -1.24
C ARG A 76 3.26 8.95 -0.77
N SER A 77 1.95 8.81 -0.77
CA SER A 77 1.02 9.86 -0.33
C SER A 77 1.09 10.11 1.18
N LYS A 78 1.67 11.25 1.57
CA LYS A 78 1.67 11.72 2.97
C LYS A 78 0.26 11.87 3.55
N ARG A 79 -0.70 12.30 2.71
CA ARG A 79 -2.11 12.47 3.11
C ARG A 79 -2.75 11.15 3.53
N LYS A 80 -2.54 10.07 2.77
CA LYS A 80 -3.10 8.75 3.13
C LYS A 80 -2.55 8.25 4.47
N ILE A 81 -1.26 8.49 4.74
CA ILE A 81 -0.64 8.13 6.02
C ILE A 81 -1.20 8.99 7.16
N ALA A 82 -1.38 10.29 6.93
CA ALA A 82 -1.97 11.21 7.90
C ALA A 82 -3.40 10.77 8.30
N VAL A 83 -4.24 10.45 7.31
CA VAL A 83 -5.62 9.98 7.55
C VAL A 83 -5.62 8.67 8.33
N LEU A 84 -4.71 7.74 8.02
CA LEU A 84 -4.58 6.49 8.77
C LEU A 84 -4.17 6.75 10.23
N GLY A 85 -3.13 7.56 10.46
CA GLY A 85 -2.66 7.89 11.81
C GLY A 85 -3.71 8.62 12.63
N ALA A 86 -4.38 9.61 12.05
CA ALA A 86 -5.47 10.34 12.67
C ALA A 86 -6.67 9.44 12.98
N GLY A 87 -7.05 8.55 12.05
CA GLY A 87 -8.13 7.59 12.25
C GLY A 87 -7.84 6.63 13.41
N LEU A 88 -6.62 6.11 13.50
CA LEU A 88 -6.20 5.24 14.62
C LEU A 88 -6.19 5.99 15.95
N ALA A 89 -5.63 7.20 15.99
CA ALA A 89 -5.58 8.01 17.20
C ALA A 89 -6.99 8.36 17.70
N ALA A 90 -7.85 8.85 16.80
CA ALA A 90 -9.24 9.19 17.11
C ALA A 90 -10.02 7.96 17.59
N LEU A 91 -9.87 6.81 16.92
CA LEU A 91 -10.52 5.58 17.33
C LEU A 91 -10.09 5.16 18.74
N GLY A 92 -8.79 5.13 19.03
CA GLY A 92 -8.29 4.77 20.35
C GLY A 92 -8.80 5.70 21.45
N VAL A 93 -8.83 7.02 21.19
CA VAL A 93 -9.38 8.01 22.13
C VAL A 93 -10.87 7.79 22.38
N VAL A 94 -11.67 7.57 21.33
CA VAL A 94 -13.10 7.29 21.47
C VAL A 94 -13.32 6.03 22.31
N LEU A 95 -12.54 4.97 22.08
CA LEU A 95 -12.67 3.73 22.85
C LEU A 95 -12.31 3.93 24.33
N LEU A 96 -11.28 4.73 24.63
CA LEU A 96 -10.89 5.06 26.01
C LEU A 96 -11.94 5.89 26.74
N VAL A 97 -12.48 6.93 26.09
CA VAL A 97 -13.43 7.86 26.70
C VAL A 97 -14.78 7.20 26.96
N PHE A 98 -15.25 6.36 26.04
CA PHE A 98 -16.59 5.76 26.11
C PHE A 98 -16.61 4.33 26.68
N SER A 99 -15.46 3.78 27.10
CA SER A 99 -15.37 2.47 27.77
C SER A 99 -14.61 2.52 29.12
N PRO A 100 -15.01 3.36 30.09
CA PRO A 100 -14.26 3.48 31.35
C PRO A 100 -14.23 2.17 32.14
N ASP A 101 -15.28 1.35 32.03
CA ASP A 101 -15.43 0.07 32.74
C ASP A 101 -14.79 -1.11 31.98
N ALA A 102 -14.05 -0.84 30.91
CA ALA A 102 -13.37 -1.90 30.16
C ALA A 102 -12.34 -2.62 31.07
N PRO A 103 -12.25 -3.96 31.01
CA PRO A 103 -11.21 -4.68 31.71
C PRO A 103 -9.83 -4.14 31.38
N LEU A 104 -8.90 -4.18 32.35
CA LEU A 104 -7.56 -3.57 32.21
C LEU A 104 -6.85 -3.96 30.91
N TYR A 105 -6.91 -5.24 30.52
CA TYR A 105 -6.29 -5.74 29.29
C TYR A 105 -6.90 -5.12 28.02
N VAL A 106 -8.22 -4.89 28.00
CA VAL A 106 -8.90 -4.21 26.88
C VAL A 106 -8.52 -2.72 26.85
N GLY A 107 -8.48 -2.08 28.02
CA GLY A 107 -8.04 -0.68 28.13
C GLY A 107 -6.62 -0.46 27.62
N VAL A 108 -5.70 -1.40 27.91
CA VAL A 108 -4.34 -1.39 27.35
C VAL A 108 -4.37 -1.46 25.82
N CYS A 109 -5.21 -2.30 25.22
CA CYS A 109 -5.35 -2.34 23.76
C CYS A 109 -5.79 -0.99 23.17
N TYR A 110 -6.73 -0.29 23.81
CA TYR A 110 -7.19 1.03 23.35
C TYR A 110 -6.08 2.08 23.42
N TRP A 111 -5.29 2.07 24.50
CA TRP A 111 -4.10 2.90 24.62
C TRP A 111 -3.07 2.62 23.53
N VAL A 112 -2.80 1.35 23.25
CA VAL A 112 -1.87 0.95 22.18
C VAL A 112 -2.33 1.49 20.83
N ILE A 113 -3.62 1.39 20.50
CA ILE A 113 -4.19 1.93 19.25
C ILE A 113 -4.02 3.45 19.19
N ALA A 114 -4.36 4.17 20.27
CA ALA A 114 -4.25 5.63 20.34
C ALA A 114 -2.79 6.09 20.17
N VAL A 115 -1.86 5.47 20.92
CA VAL A 115 -0.43 5.79 20.91
C VAL A 115 0.19 5.44 19.56
N ALA A 116 -0.19 4.32 18.93
CA ALA A 116 0.26 3.96 17.60
C ALA A 116 -0.17 5.00 16.55
N GLY A 117 -1.43 5.44 16.59
CA GLY A 117 -1.93 6.51 15.71
C GLY A 117 -1.17 7.83 15.91
N ALA A 118 -0.97 8.23 17.18
CA ALA A 118 -0.21 9.43 17.52
C ALA A 118 1.26 9.34 17.08
N LEU A 119 1.90 8.18 17.24
CA LEU A 119 3.28 7.95 16.77
C LEU A 119 3.40 8.08 15.26
N VAL A 120 2.45 7.52 14.48
CA VAL A 120 2.44 7.66 13.02
C VAL A 120 2.35 9.14 12.62
N LEU A 121 1.49 9.92 13.29
CA LEU A 121 1.38 11.37 13.06
C LEU A 121 2.66 12.12 13.44
N ALA A 122 3.27 11.80 14.59
CA ALA A 122 4.53 12.40 15.01
C ALA A 122 5.69 12.09 14.05
N MET A 123 5.77 10.84 13.54
CA MET A 123 6.74 10.46 12.51
C MET A 123 6.51 11.20 11.19
N LEU A 124 5.25 11.43 10.82
CA LEU A 124 4.90 12.19 9.64
C LEU A 124 5.32 13.66 9.75
N VAL A 125 5.00 14.32 10.87
CA VAL A 125 5.35 15.74 11.11
C VAL A 125 6.86 15.93 11.23
N SER A 126 7.57 14.98 11.86
CA SER A 126 9.03 15.03 11.99
C SER A 126 9.78 14.68 10.69
N GLY A 127 9.08 14.32 9.61
CA GLY A 127 9.70 13.91 8.35
C GLY A 127 10.49 12.60 8.42
N ARG A 128 10.32 11.82 9.49
CA ARG A 128 11.07 10.56 9.73
C ARG A 128 10.47 9.35 9.02
N LEU A 129 9.35 9.51 8.31
CA LEU A 129 8.81 8.44 7.50
C LEU A 129 9.76 8.14 6.34
N PRO A 130 10.08 6.86 6.08
CA PRO A 130 10.93 6.50 4.95
C PRO A 130 10.26 6.98 3.66
N ALA A 131 10.96 7.88 2.97
CA ALA A 131 10.57 8.35 1.65
C ALA A 131 10.84 7.22 0.66
N GLN A 132 9.80 6.46 0.34
CA GLN A 132 9.86 5.49 -0.74
C GLN A 132 9.32 6.12 -2.01
N ALA A 133 10.10 6.01 -3.07
CA ALA A 133 9.74 6.49 -4.39
C ALA A 133 10.18 5.49 -5.45
N LEU A 134 9.40 5.41 -6.52
CA LEU A 134 9.79 4.77 -7.76
C LEU A 134 9.89 5.85 -8.83
N GLU A 135 10.99 5.89 -9.56
CA GLU A 135 11.19 6.84 -10.66
C GLU A 135 11.46 6.07 -11.94
N PHE A 136 10.66 6.36 -12.97
CA PHE A 136 10.78 5.76 -14.28
C PHE A 136 11.86 6.49 -15.07
N GLN A 137 12.96 5.81 -15.41
CA GLN A 137 14.00 6.36 -16.28
C GLN A 137 14.15 5.53 -17.55
N SER A 138 14.78 6.08 -18.57
CA SER A 138 15.12 5.33 -19.78
C SER A 138 16.04 4.15 -19.47
N GLU A 139 17.03 4.28 -18.60
CA GLU A 139 17.95 3.16 -18.31
C GLU A 139 17.33 2.04 -17.45
N GLY A 140 16.36 2.40 -16.60
CA GLY A 140 15.77 1.48 -15.64
C GLY A 140 14.74 2.12 -14.72
N LEU A 141 14.32 1.35 -13.72
CA LEU A 141 13.47 1.81 -12.64
C LEU A 141 14.34 2.16 -11.44
N ILE A 142 14.38 3.44 -11.05
CA ILE A 142 15.04 3.80 -9.80
C ILE A 142 14.07 3.52 -8.65
N PHE A 143 14.51 2.72 -7.69
CA PHE A 143 13.86 2.59 -6.40
C PHE A 143 14.64 3.35 -5.34
N GLU A 144 13.96 4.26 -4.65
CA GLU A 144 14.52 5.02 -3.55
C GLU A 144 13.82 4.63 -2.24
N ASN A 145 14.59 4.44 -1.18
CA ASN A 145 14.10 4.08 0.16
C ASN A 145 14.57 5.08 1.24
N GLY A 146 14.69 6.35 0.86
CA GLY A 146 15.03 7.50 1.69
C GLY A 146 16.49 7.56 2.16
N LYS A 147 17.16 6.42 2.36
CA LYS A 147 18.58 6.33 2.73
C LYS A 147 19.48 5.82 1.61
N TRP A 148 18.89 5.19 0.61
CA TRP A 148 19.59 4.61 -0.52
C TRP A 148 18.67 4.58 -1.74
N SER A 149 19.27 4.58 -2.92
CA SER A 149 18.62 4.38 -4.19
C SER A 149 19.33 3.27 -4.98
N VAL A 150 18.58 2.57 -5.81
CA VAL A 150 19.11 1.55 -6.71
C VAL A 150 18.46 1.72 -8.08
N LEU A 151 19.27 1.71 -9.13
CA LEU A 151 18.78 1.62 -10.50
C LEU A 151 18.56 0.15 -10.82
N LEU A 152 17.34 -0.21 -11.23
CA LEU A 152 16.96 -1.56 -11.64
C LEU A 152 16.81 -1.56 -13.18
N PRO A 153 17.81 -2.05 -13.93
CA PRO A 153 17.78 -2.04 -15.39
C PRO A 153 16.59 -2.79 -15.96
N TRP A 154 15.92 -2.23 -16.96
CA TRP A 154 14.71 -2.82 -17.56
C TRP A 154 14.94 -4.22 -18.11
N ASN A 155 16.13 -4.47 -18.69
CA ASN A 155 16.52 -5.75 -19.27
C ASN A 155 16.73 -6.87 -18.22
N GLN A 156 16.90 -6.53 -16.94
CA GLN A 156 17.09 -7.49 -15.86
C GLN A 156 15.77 -7.85 -15.15
N ILE A 157 14.66 -7.17 -15.47
CA ILE A 157 13.35 -7.44 -14.88
C ILE A 157 12.66 -8.59 -15.62
N THR A 158 12.73 -9.80 -15.07
CA THR A 158 12.20 -11.02 -15.70
C THR A 158 10.68 -11.11 -15.57
N GLU A 159 10.15 -10.77 -14.39
CA GLU A 159 8.72 -10.83 -14.11
C GLU A 159 8.25 -9.59 -13.36
N VAL A 160 7.07 -9.09 -13.74
CA VAL A 160 6.37 -8.00 -13.04
C VAL A 160 4.93 -8.40 -12.89
N ALA A 161 4.53 -8.64 -11.64
CA ALA A 161 3.22 -9.14 -11.31
C ALA A 161 2.50 -8.24 -10.31
N ALA A 162 1.19 -8.14 -10.47
CA ALA A 162 0.32 -7.67 -9.40
C ALA A 162 0.18 -8.78 -8.37
N GLY A 163 0.50 -8.47 -7.13
CA GLY A 163 0.44 -9.34 -5.96
C GLY A 163 -0.50 -8.83 -4.86
N GLU A 164 -0.66 -9.64 -3.83
CA GLU A 164 -1.27 -9.25 -2.55
C GLU A 164 -0.41 -9.79 -1.42
N MET A 165 -0.08 -8.92 -0.46
CA MET A 165 0.59 -9.30 0.79
C MET A 165 -0.26 -8.81 1.95
N GLN A 166 -0.72 -9.74 2.80
CA GLN A 166 -1.63 -9.44 3.92
C GLN A 166 -2.88 -8.63 3.49
N SER A 167 -3.52 -9.01 2.38
CA SER A 167 -4.67 -8.32 1.79
C SER A 167 -4.40 -6.88 1.28
N ASN A 168 -3.14 -6.48 1.19
CA ASN A 168 -2.72 -5.23 0.58
C ASN A 168 -2.13 -5.48 -0.82
N PRO A 169 -2.43 -4.63 -1.81
CA PRO A 169 -1.88 -4.75 -3.15
C PRO A 169 -0.36 -4.56 -3.06
N ALA A 170 0.37 -5.48 -3.66
CA ALA A 170 1.82 -5.48 -3.71
C ALA A 170 2.26 -5.52 -5.17
N LEU A 171 3.17 -4.63 -5.57
CA LEU A 171 3.95 -4.82 -6.78
C LEU A 171 5.00 -5.88 -6.47
N LEU A 172 5.02 -6.96 -7.24
CA LEU A 172 6.02 -8.02 -7.14
C LEU A 172 6.87 -7.99 -8.40
N MET A 173 8.18 -7.95 -8.22
CA MET A 173 9.14 -8.00 -9.32
C MET A 173 10.20 -9.05 -9.03
N SER A 174 10.53 -9.81 -10.07
CA SER A 174 11.63 -10.77 -10.07
C SER A 174 12.70 -10.28 -11.03
N PHE A 175 13.96 -10.55 -10.71
CA PHE A 175 15.10 -10.12 -11.50
C PHE A 175 16.03 -11.29 -11.82
N ASP A 176 16.74 -11.17 -12.94
CA ASP A 176 17.87 -12.02 -13.28
C ASP A 176 19.11 -11.14 -13.44
N PHE A 177 19.83 -10.99 -12.34
CA PHE A 177 21.01 -10.15 -12.27
C PHE A 177 22.26 -10.94 -12.67
N ALA A 178 22.81 -10.64 -13.84
CA ALA A 178 24.15 -11.11 -14.20
C ALA A 178 25.22 -10.52 -13.26
N GLU A 179 25.03 -9.26 -12.85
CA GLU A 179 25.84 -8.56 -11.86
C GLU A 179 24.94 -7.83 -10.88
N VAL A 180 25.38 -7.72 -9.62
CA VAL A 180 24.58 -7.07 -8.57
C VAL A 180 24.41 -5.58 -8.89
N PRO A 181 23.17 -5.04 -8.88
CA PRO A 181 22.92 -3.63 -9.13
C PRO A 181 23.68 -2.73 -8.17
N ARG A 182 24.24 -1.63 -8.69
CA ARG A 182 24.95 -0.64 -7.87
C ARG A 182 23.94 0.16 -7.05
N VAL A 183 24.09 0.10 -5.73
CA VAL A 183 23.30 0.89 -4.78
C VAL A 183 24.05 2.18 -4.45
N SER A 184 23.32 3.29 -4.38
CA SER A 184 23.85 4.58 -3.94
C SER A 184 23.25 4.94 -2.57
N PRO A 185 24.06 5.23 -1.54
CA PRO A 185 25.51 5.12 -1.50
C PRO A 185 25.99 3.64 -1.45
N PRO A 186 27.23 3.33 -1.91
CA PRO A 186 27.72 1.94 -2.02
C PRO A 186 27.75 1.15 -0.71
N GLU A 187 27.96 1.83 0.42
CA GLU A 187 27.92 1.26 1.77
C GLU A 187 26.56 0.66 2.16
N MET A 188 25.49 0.97 1.42
CA MET A 188 24.15 0.45 1.66
C MET A 188 23.85 -0.83 0.84
N GLN A 189 24.82 -1.33 0.07
CA GLN A 189 24.67 -2.54 -0.76
C GLN A 189 24.19 -3.75 0.05
N GLU A 190 24.79 -4.03 1.21
CA GLU A 190 24.41 -5.16 2.06
C GLU A 190 22.96 -5.04 2.56
N LYS A 191 22.50 -3.82 2.85
CA LYS A 191 21.11 -3.56 3.28
C LYS A 191 20.12 -3.81 2.14
N PHE A 192 20.48 -3.46 0.91
CA PHE A 192 19.68 -3.77 -0.26
C PHE A 192 19.57 -5.29 -0.48
N LEU A 193 20.70 -6.02 -0.41
CA LEU A 193 20.69 -7.48 -0.52
C LEU A 193 19.86 -8.15 0.58
N LYS A 194 19.96 -7.65 1.82
CA LYS A 194 19.12 -8.11 2.93
C LYS A 194 17.63 -7.82 2.69
N TYR A 195 17.32 -6.66 2.12
CA TYR A 195 15.95 -6.31 1.74
C TYR A 195 15.40 -7.23 0.64
N MET A 196 16.20 -7.56 -0.39
CA MET A 196 15.84 -8.54 -1.41
C MET A 196 15.58 -9.93 -0.82
N ALA A 197 16.51 -10.43 0.01
CA ALA A 197 16.35 -11.71 0.69
C ALA A 197 15.09 -11.74 1.58
N GLN A 198 14.76 -10.62 2.22
CA GLN A 198 13.51 -10.47 2.94
C GLN A 198 12.31 -10.53 1.98
N CYS A 199 12.29 -9.77 0.88
CA CYS A 199 11.22 -9.83 -0.11
C CYS A 199 11.00 -11.26 -0.61
N GLN A 200 12.07 -11.99 -0.93
CA GLN A 200 11.99 -13.37 -1.38
C GLN A 200 11.36 -14.28 -0.32
N LYS A 201 11.77 -14.13 0.94
CA LYS A 201 11.21 -14.93 2.06
C LYS A 201 9.73 -14.67 2.30
N TRP A 202 9.27 -13.42 2.19
CA TRP A 202 7.92 -13.03 2.57
C TRP A 202 6.92 -13.06 1.40
N ALA A 203 7.38 -12.74 0.19
CA ALA A 203 6.54 -12.56 -0.99
C ALA A 203 6.87 -13.53 -2.13
N GLY A 204 7.99 -14.26 -2.07
CA GLY A 204 8.45 -15.12 -3.16
C GLY A 204 8.93 -14.35 -4.39
N ALA A 205 9.27 -13.07 -4.23
CA ALA A 205 9.77 -12.20 -5.29
C ALA A 205 10.97 -11.40 -4.78
N ASP A 206 11.90 -11.08 -5.68
CA ASP A 206 13.13 -10.35 -5.34
C ASP A 206 12.86 -8.93 -4.83
N PHE A 207 11.76 -8.33 -5.29
CA PHE A 207 11.28 -7.04 -4.82
C PHE A 207 9.78 -7.07 -4.60
N SER A 208 9.37 -6.49 -3.47
CA SER A 208 7.97 -6.32 -3.12
C SER A 208 7.69 -4.93 -2.56
N MET A 209 6.69 -4.24 -3.14
CA MET A 209 6.28 -2.91 -2.69
C MET A 209 4.77 -2.81 -2.51
N LEU A 210 4.33 -2.46 -1.31
CA LEU A 210 2.91 -2.22 -1.02
C LEU A 210 2.44 -0.92 -1.67
N THR A 211 1.45 -1.01 -2.54
CA THR A 211 0.98 0.13 -3.34
C THR A 211 -0.18 0.91 -2.71
N THR A 212 -0.71 0.45 -1.57
CA THR A 212 -1.89 1.06 -0.89
C THR A 212 -1.77 2.58 -0.68
N HIS A 213 -0.56 3.04 -0.40
CA HIS A 213 -0.28 4.45 -0.08
C HIS A 213 0.16 5.29 -1.28
N TYR A 214 0.23 4.73 -2.47
CA TYR A 214 0.57 5.45 -3.69
C TYR A 214 -0.70 5.95 -4.40
N HIS A 215 -0.57 6.96 -5.25
CA HIS A 215 -1.70 7.53 -6.00
C HIS A 215 -1.99 6.81 -7.32
N VAL A 216 -1.35 5.66 -7.56
CA VAL A 216 -1.52 4.85 -8.77
C VAL A 216 -2.07 3.49 -8.40
N ASP A 217 -3.03 3.00 -9.17
CA ASP A 217 -3.60 1.68 -9.00
C ASP A 217 -2.61 0.60 -9.45
N LEU A 218 -2.49 -0.48 -8.67
CA LEU A 218 -1.51 -1.53 -8.92
C LEU A 218 -1.55 -2.11 -10.34
N PRO A 219 -2.73 -2.41 -10.93
CA PRO A 219 -2.78 -2.89 -12.32
C PRO A 219 -2.17 -1.90 -13.31
N VAL A 220 -2.42 -0.60 -13.14
CA VAL A 220 -1.87 0.46 -13.98
C VAL A 220 -0.35 0.53 -13.84
N LEU A 221 0.15 0.42 -12.61
CA LEU A 221 1.60 0.41 -12.34
C LEU A 221 2.30 -0.80 -12.99
N VAL A 222 1.70 -1.99 -12.90
CA VAL A 222 2.23 -3.21 -13.52
C VAL A 222 2.22 -3.10 -15.03
N ALA A 223 1.15 -2.55 -15.63
CA ALA A 223 1.07 -2.34 -17.06
C ALA A 223 2.10 -1.31 -17.55
N ALA A 224 2.26 -0.20 -16.84
CA ALA A 224 3.28 0.82 -17.13
C ALA A 224 4.69 0.22 -17.17
N ILE A 225 5.07 -0.52 -16.12
CA ILE A 225 6.38 -1.16 -16.03
C ILE A 225 6.58 -2.15 -17.20
N ASN A 226 5.58 -2.98 -17.49
CA ASN A 226 5.67 -3.93 -18.59
C ASN A 226 5.82 -3.24 -19.95
N GLN A 227 5.11 -2.13 -20.18
CA GLN A 227 5.20 -1.35 -21.41
C GLN A 227 6.59 -0.74 -21.58
N PHE A 228 7.16 -0.13 -20.53
CA PHE A 228 8.53 0.39 -20.54
C PHE A 228 9.55 -0.71 -20.85
N ARG A 229 9.42 -1.86 -20.19
CA ARG A 229 10.28 -3.02 -20.44
C ARG A 229 10.23 -3.50 -21.89
N MET A 230 9.05 -3.56 -22.51
CA MET A 230 8.90 -4.03 -23.89
C MET A 230 9.46 -3.03 -24.91
N ASN A 231 9.28 -1.73 -24.68
CA ASN A 231 9.74 -0.69 -25.60
C ASN A 231 11.28 -0.59 -25.67
N GLN A 232 11.96 -0.87 -24.56
CA GLN A 232 13.42 -0.91 -24.47
C GLN A 232 14.06 -2.06 -25.28
N GLY A 233 13.29 -3.11 -25.57
CA GLY A 233 13.74 -4.27 -26.33
C GLY A 233 13.71 -4.09 -27.86
N SER A 234 13.18 -2.98 -28.37
CA SER A 234 13.17 -2.69 -29.82
C SER A 234 14.39 -1.85 -30.23
N PRO A 235 15.37 -2.43 -30.95
CA PRO A 235 16.51 -1.69 -31.47
C PRO A 235 16.04 -0.73 -32.58
N GLY A 236 15.74 0.52 -32.21
CA GLY A 236 15.41 1.59 -33.17
C GLY A 236 14.36 2.62 -32.73
N GLY A 237 13.71 2.48 -31.58
CA GLY A 237 12.61 3.36 -31.18
C GLY A 237 13.04 4.59 -30.37
N ASN A 238 13.68 5.58 -31.00
CA ASN A 238 13.99 6.87 -30.36
C ASN A 238 12.97 7.98 -30.69
N ASP A 239 11.82 7.65 -31.25
CA ASP A 239 10.81 8.65 -31.61
C ASP A 239 9.67 8.69 -30.58
N ARG A 240 9.68 9.79 -29.81
CA ARG A 240 8.59 10.35 -28.99
C ARG A 240 7.27 9.57 -29.03
N VAL A 241 6.99 8.84 -27.96
CA VAL A 241 5.65 8.35 -27.67
C VAL A 241 4.87 9.47 -26.98
N SER A 242 4.08 10.20 -27.76
CA SER A 242 3.01 11.06 -27.24
C SER A 242 1.67 10.45 -27.61
N ILE A 243 0.98 9.77 -26.69
CA ILE A 243 -0.38 9.28 -26.93
C ILE A 243 -1.24 9.50 -25.68
N GLY A 244 -1.70 10.75 -25.54
CA GLY A 244 -2.42 11.20 -24.36
C GLY A 244 -3.65 10.36 -23.98
N ALA A 245 -3.78 10.11 -22.68
CA ALA A 245 -5.04 9.85 -22.01
C ALA A 245 -5.08 10.62 -20.69
N LYS A 246 -6.22 11.28 -20.42
CA LYS A 246 -6.49 12.01 -19.18
C LYS A 246 -6.72 11.03 -18.02
N LEU A 247 -6.00 11.24 -16.92
CA LEU A 247 -6.33 10.73 -15.59
C LEU A 247 -7.63 11.35 -15.05
#